data_AF-A0A200JCT5-F1
#
_entry.id   AF-A0A200JCT5-F1
#
_cell.length_a   1.000
_cell.length_b   1.000
_cell.length_c   1.000
_cell.angle_alpha   90.00
_cell.angle_beta   90.00
_cell.angle_gamma   90.00
#
_symmetry.space_group_name_H-M   'P 1'
#
loop_
_entity.id
_entity.type
_entity.pdbx_description
1 polymer ?
#
loop_
_entity_poly.entity_id
_entity_poly.type
_entity_poly.pdbx_seq_one_letter_code
_entity_poly.pdbx_strand_id
1 'polypeptide(L)'
;MNVEDKELKINQQLRQVSIDQEDKRQEIRELEDLEADYFSIHHQEQRYFQDLIGNNQGSRDIGHFMELDEEANRLHQYERQRLEDIAERLVDEEVQLRRLEEDLYDERQKLFASENDSEVSD
;
A
#
# COMPACT_ATOMS: atom_id res chain seq x y z
N MET A 1 -3.50 -9.84 -37.28
CA MET A 1 -2.72 -10.24 -36.10
C MET A 1 -2.98 -11.72 -35.90
N ASN A 2 -1.97 -12.56 -36.09
CA ASN A 2 -2.10 -14.01 -35.90
C ASN A 2 -2.18 -14.33 -34.39
N VAL A 3 -2.46 -15.60 -34.05
CA VAL A 3 -2.56 -16.03 -32.66
C VAL A 3 -1.22 -15.85 -31.92
N GLU A 4 -0.10 -16.13 -32.58
CA GLU A 4 1.25 -15.94 -32.03
C GLU A 4 1.52 -14.48 -31.62
N ASP A 5 1.15 -13.50 -32.45
CA ASP A 5 1.30 -12.07 -32.16
C ASP A 5 0.45 -11.66 -30.95
N LYS A 6 -0.77 -12.19 -30.85
CA LYS A 6 -1.69 -11.92 -29.72
C LYS A 6 -1.15 -12.56 -28.43
N GLU A 7 -0.70 -13.80 -28.49
CA GLU A 7 -0.10 -14.49 -27.34
C GLU A 7 1.17 -13.75 -26.88
N LEU A 8 2.03 -13.35 -27.82
CA LEU A 8 3.24 -12.60 -27.50
C LEU A 8 2.91 -11.30 -26.76
N LYS A 9 1.87 -10.58 -27.21
CA LYS A 9 1.41 -9.36 -26.54
C LYS A 9 0.88 -9.64 -25.13
N ILE A 10 0.04 -10.65 -24.96
CA ILE A 10 -0.49 -11.03 -23.63
C ILE A 10 0.66 -11.43 -22.70
N ASN A 11 1.63 -12.21 -23.18
CA ASN A 11 2.80 -12.61 -22.41
C ASN A 11 3.73 -11.43 -22.05
N GLN A 12 3.79 -10.39 -22.88
CA GLN A 12 4.50 -9.16 -22.53
C GLN A 12 3.76 -8.38 -21.44
N GLN A 13 2.43 -8.30 -21.54
CA GLN A 13 1.60 -7.64 -20.52
C GLN A 13 1.66 -8.37 -19.18
N LEU A 14 1.56 -9.71 -19.16
CA LEU A 14 1.72 -10.51 -17.95
C LEU A 14 3.08 -10.30 -17.27
N ARG A 15 4.15 -10.18 -18.06
CA ARG A 15 5.48 -9.85 -17.51
C ARG A 15 5.51 -8.48 -16.88
N GLN A 16 4.90 -7.47 -17.52
CA GLN A 16 4.82 -6.13 -16.95
C GLN A 16 4.01 -6.12 -15.65
N VAL A 17 2.83 -6.75 -15.64
CA VAL A 17 1.99 -6.86 -14.44
C VAL A 17 2.74 -7.55 -13.30
N SER A 18 3.51 -8.61 -13.59
CA SER A 18 4.33 -9.26 -12.57
C SER A 18 5.41 -8.36 -11.98
N ILE A 19 6.00 -7.46 -12.77
CA ILE A 19 6.98 -6.47 -12.28
C ILE A 19 6.24 -5.45 -11.41
N ASP A 20 5.15 -4.88 -11.94
CA ASP A 20 4.36 -3.86 -11.25
C ASP A 20 3.83 -4.39 -9.90
N GLN A 21 3.42 -5.66 -9.83
CA GLN A 21 2.98 -6.29 -8.59
C GLN A 21 4.11 -6.44 -7.57
N GLU A 22 5.33 -6.77 -7.99
CA GLU A 22 6.45 -6.88 -7.05
C GLU A 22 6.87 -5.50 -6.56
N ASP A 23 6.89 -4.50 -7.44
CA ASP A 23 7.14 -3.10 -7.07
C ASP A 23 6.10 -2.62 -6.04
N LYS A 24 4.81 -2.90 -6.27
CA LYS A 24 3.75 -2.57 -5.30
C LYS A 24 3.93 -3.30 -3.98
N ARG A 25 4.29 -4.59 -3.99
CA ARG A 25 4.57 -5.34 -2.76
C ARG A 25 5.75 -4.77 -2.00
N GLN A 26 6.77 -4.28 -2.69
CA GLN A 26 7.89 -3.61 -2.06
C GLN A 26 7.44 -2.28 -1.42
N GLU A 27 6.69 -1.46 -2.14
CA GLU A 27 6.15 -0.19 -1.60
C GLU A 27 5.29 -0.42 -0.33
N ILE A 28 4.47 -1.48 -0.31
CA ILE A 28 3.68 -1.84 0.86
C ILE A 28 4.58 -2.20 2.06
N ARG A 29 5.63 -2.99 1.86
CA ARG A 29 6.57 -3.34 2.94
C ARG A 29 7.30 -2.11 3.47
N GLU A 30 7.72 -1.21 2.58
CA GLU A 30 8.36 0.05 2.97
C GLU A 30 7.42 0.94 3.78
N LEU A 31 6.12 0.94 3.45
CA LEU A 31 5.10 1.63 4.24
C LEU A 31 4.90 0.98 5.62
N GLU A 32 4.83 -0.35 5.70
CA GLU A 32 4.71 -1.09 6.97
C GLU A 32 5.89 -0.80 7.91
N ASP A 33 7.12 -0.72 7.37
CA ASP A 33 8.31 -0.33 8.13
C ASP A 33 8.20 1.12 8.62
N LEU A 34 7.75 2.05 7.76
CA LEU A 34 7.54 3.44 8.12
C LEU A 34 6.47 3.62 9.22
N GLU A 35 5.37 2.86 9.14
CA GLU A 35 4.32 2.85 10.16
C GLU A 35 4.86 2.33 11.49
N ALA A 36 5.66 1.26 11.47
CA ALA A 36 6.28 0.72 12.68
C ALA A 36 7.20 1.74 13.36
N ASP A 37 8.03 2.43 12.59
CA ASP A 37 8.89 3.51 13.07
C ASP A 37 8.07 4.67 13.65
N TYR A 38 7.03 5.10 12.93
CA TYR A 38 6.11 6.14 13.38
C TYR A 38 5.46 5.80 14.73
N PHE A 39 4.87 4.61 14.87
CA PHE A 39 4.23 4.20 16.12
C PHE A 39 5.23 4.08 17.28
N SER A 40 6.46 3.63 16.99
CA SER A 40 7.55 3.60 17.96
C SER A 40 7.90 5.01 18.48
N ILE A 41 8.04 5.98 17.57
CA ILE A 41 8.32 7.38 17.93
C ILE A 41 7.15 8.00 18.70
N HIS A 42 5.92 7.83 18.21
CA HIS A 42 4.72 8.35 18.86
C HIS A 42 4.59 7.86 20.30
N HIS A 43 4.83 6.57 20.54
CA HIS A 43 4.79 5.99 21.89
C HIS A 43 5.87 6.56 22.81
N GLN A 44 7.07 6.81 22.30
CA GLN A 44 8.15 7.44 23.07
C GLN A 44 7.81 8.90 23.43
N GLU A 45 7.28 9.65 22.47
CA GLU A 45 6.89 11.04 22.67
C GLU A 45 5.73 11.17 23.67
N GLN A 46 4.72 10.31 23.57
CA GLN A 46 3.61 10.28 24.53
C GLN A 46 4.10 10.02 25.96
N ARG A 47 5.04 9.06 26.14
CA ARG A 47 5.67 8.82 27.44
C ARG A 47 6.45 10.02 27.93
N TYR A 48 7.21 10.67 27.05
CA TYR A 48 7.97 11.87 27.38
C TYR A 48 7.06 12.98 27.92
N PHE A 49 5.94 13.28 27.26
CA PHE A 49 5.00 14.29 27.73
C PHE A 49 4.33 13.89 29.05
N GLN A 50 3.94 12.63 29.22
CA GLN A 50 3.39 12.13 30.49
C GLN A 50 4.38 12.32 31.65
N ASP A 51 5.64 11.95 31.45
CA ASP A 51 6.70 12.11 32.45
C ASP A 51 6.97 13.61 32.72
N LEU A 52 7.00 14.44 31.67
CA LEU A 52 7.24 15.88 31.80
C LEU A 52 6.12 16.56 32.59
N ILE A 53 4.86 16.26 32.29
CA ILE A 53 3.68 16.79 33.00
C ILE A 53 3.67 16.26 34.44
N GLY A 54 3.91 14.96 34.64
CA GLY A 54 3.95 14.33 35.96
C GLY A 54 5.02 14.91 36.88
N ASN A 55 6.24 15.11 36.37
CA ASN A 55 7.36 15.66 37.12
C ASN A 55 7.22 17.16 37.44
N ASN A 56 6.38 17.88 36.68
CA ASN A 56 6.16 19.32 36.83
C ASN A 56 4.79 19.65 37.45
N GLN A 57 4.16 18.71 38.14
CA GLN A 57 2.91 18.96 38.87
C GLN A 57 3.06 20.12 39.86
N GLY A 58 2.17 21.11 39.75
CA GLY A 58 2.21 22.35 40.55
C GLY A 58 3.21 23.40 40.07
N SER A 59 3.96 23.13 38.99
CA SER A 59 4.74 24.15 38.28
C SER A 59 3.83 25.16 37.60
N ARG A 60 4.33 26.38 37.38
CA ARG A 60 3.65 27.40 36.56
C ARG A 60 3.59 27.01 35.08
N ASP A 61 4.50 26.13 34.65
CA ASP A 61 4.67 25.74 33.25
C ASP A 61 3.84 24.52 32.86
N ILE A 62 3.09 23.92 33.79
CA ILE A 62 2.31 22.70 33.51
C ILE A 62 1.30 22.89 32.39
N GLY A 63 0.65 24.06 32.32
CA GLY A 63 -0.29 24.38 31.24
C GLY A 63 0.40 24.38 29.88
N HIS A 64 1.61 24.91 29.80
CA HIS A 64 2.38 24.92 28.56
C HIS A 64 2.75 23.50 28.10
N PHE A 65 3.13 22.61 29.02
CA PHE A 65 3.42 21.21 28.65
C PHE A 65 2.18 20.44 28.19
N MET A 66 1.01 20.73 28.76
CA MET A 66 -0.25 20.16 28.29
C MET A 66 -0.61 20.66 26.87
N GLU A 67 -0.38 21.94 26.57
CA GLU A 67 -0.59 22.49 25.23
C GLU A 67 0.32 21.84 24.18
N LEU A 68 1.59 21.58 24.53
CA LEU A 68 2.53 20.89 23.65
C LEU A 68 2.13 19.43 23.40
N ASP A 69 1.67 18.71 24.43
CA ASP A 69 1.15 17.35 24.27
C ASP A 69 -0.10 17.31 23.36
N GLU A 70 -1.02 18.26 23.53
CA GLU A 70 -2.17 18.39 22.63
C GLU A 70 -1.77 18.71 21.19
N GLU A 71 -0.79 19.60 20.98
CA GLU A 71 -0.28 19.92 19.65
C GLU A 71 0.38 18.71 18.98
N ALA A 72 1.24 17.99 19.70
CA ALA A 72 1.84 16.76 19.23
C ALA A 72 0.77 15.74 18.83
N ASN A 73 -0.25 15.53 19.68
CA ASN A 73 -1.35 14.61 19.39
C ASN A 73 -2.14 15.00 18.12
N ARG A 74 -2.33 16.30 17.85
CA ARG A 74 -2.97 16.76 16.60
C ARG A 74 -2.12 16.45 15.38
N LEU A 75 -0.80 16.63 15.46
CA LEU A 75 0.13 16.28 14.37
C LEU A 75 0.11 14.77 14.11
N HIS A 76 0.09 13.95 15.15
CA HIS A 76 -0.01 12.49 15.06
C HIS A 76 -1.31 12.02 14.41
N GLN A 77 -2.44 12.67 14.70
CA GLN A 77 -3.69 12.36 14.01
C GLN A 77 -3.60 12.60 12.51
N TYR A 78 -2.97 13.72 12.11
CA TYR A 78 -2.76 14.03 10.70
C TYR A 78 -1.84 13.02 10.02
N GLU A 79 -0.68 12.72 10.62
CA GLU A 79 0.28 11.78 10.02
C GLU A 79 -0.30 10.36 9.92
N ARG A 80 -1.04 9.94 10.95
CA ARG A 80 -1.75 8.66 10.92
C ARG A 80 -2.75 8.58 9.78
N GLN A 81 -3.59 9.61 9.60
CA GLN A 81 -4.54 9.63 8.48
C GLN A 81 -3.81 9.58 7.14
N ARG A 82 -2.71 10.32 7.01
CA ARG A 82 -1.89 10.31 5.81
C ARG A 82 -1.31 8.92 5.50
N LEU A 83 -0.82 8.20 6.50
CA LEU A 83 -0.32 6.82 6.33
C LEU A 83 -1.45 5.86 5.94
N GLU A 84 -2.61 5.96 6.60
CA GLU A 84 -3.81 5.17 6.29
C GLU A 84 -4.29 5.41 4.83
N ASP A 85 -4.32 6.66 4.36
CA ASP A 85 -4.69 7.01 2.97
C ASP A 85 -3.71 6.41 1.95
N ILE A 86 -2.41 6.38 2.26
CA ILE A 86 -1.39 5.78 1.39
C ILE A 86 -1.56 4.26 1.37
N ALA A 87 -1.79 3.64 2.54
CA ALA A 87 -2.02 2.21 2.66
C ALA A 87 -3.22 1.76 1.83
N GLU A 88 -4.37 2.44 1.95
CA GLU A 88 -5.58 2.14 1.20
C GLU A 88 -5.32 2.21 -0.32
N ARG A 89 -4.66 3.28 -0.78
CA ARG A 89 -4.31 3.42 -2.20
C ARG A 89 -3.42 2.28 -2.70
N LEU A 90 -2.38 1.91 -1.95
CA LEU A 90 -1.46 0.85 -2.37
C LEU A 90 -2.14 -0.52 -2.43
N VAL A 91 -3.01 -0.82 -1.45
CA VAL A 91 -3.81 -2.06 -1.45
C VAL A 91 -4.76 -2.08 -2.64
N ASP A 92 -5.42 -0.96 -2.94
CA ASP A 92 -6.30 -0.87 -4.11
C ASP A 92 -5.53 -1.08 -5.42
N GLU A 93 -4.37 -0.45 -5.58
CA GLU A 93 -3.50 -0.64 -6.76
C GLU A 93 -3.09 -2.12 -6.91
N GLU A 94 -2.73 -2.79 -5.82
CA GLU A 94 -2.35 -4.21 -5.79
C GLU A 94 -3.52 -5.11 -6.23
N VAL A 95 -4.73 -4.84 -5.73
CA VAL A 95 -5.95 -5.56 -6.12
C VAL A 95 -6.26 -5.36 -7.60
N GLN A 96 -6.09 -4.16 -8.14
CA GLN A 96 -6.30 -3.91 -9.58
C GLN A 96 -5.29 -4.68 -10.44
N LEU A 97 -4.02 -4.74 -10.01
CA LEU A 97 -2.99 -5.49 -10.74
C LEU A 97 -3.27 -7.00 -10.73
N ARG A 98 -3.79 -7.56 -9.64
CA ARG A 98 -4.23 -8.97 -9.61
C ARG A 98 -5.40 -9.24 -10.55
N ARG A 99 -6.39 -8.36 -10.58
CA ARG A 99 -7.52 -8.48 -11.52
C ARG A 99 -7.05 -8.41 -12.96
N LEU A 100 -6.14 -7.50 -13.27
CA LEU A 100 -5.56 -7.38 -14.61
C LEU A 100 -4.79 -8.65 -15.00
N GLU A 101 -4.05 -9.25 -14.07
CA GLU A 101 -3.39 -10.54 -14.30
C GLU A 101 -4.40 -11.65 -14.62
N GLU A 102 -5.47 -11.77 -13.83
CA GLU A 102 -6.55 -12.74 -14.05
C GLU A 102 -7.22 -12.54 -15.43
N ASP A 103 -7.56 -11.30 -15.78
CA ASP A 103 -8.16 -10.95 -17.07
C ASP A 103 -7.25 -11.34 -18.26
N LEU A 104 -5.93 -11.15 -18.12
CA LEU A 104 -4.95 -11.54 -19.15
C LEU A 104 -4.83 -13.06 -19.29
N TYR A 105 -4.89 -13.82 -18.19
CA TYR A 105 -4.93 -15.29 -18.25
C TYR A 105 -6.22 -15.79 -18.91
N ASP A 106 -7.36 -15.18 -18.59
CA ASP A 106 -8.65 -15.48 -19.23
C ASP A 106 -8.62 -15.18 -20.74
N GLU A 107 -8.03 -14.04 -21.14
CA GLU A 107 -7.85 -13.69 -22.55
C GLU A 107 -6.96 -14.71 -23.27
N ARG A 108 -5.85 -15.11 -22.63
CA ARG A 108 -4.95 -16.14 -23.17
C ARG A 108 -5.67 -17.48 -23.34
N GLN A 109 -6.48 -17.89 -22.37
CA GLN A 109 -7.24 -19.13 -22.44
C GLN A 109 -8.26 -19.11 -23.59
N LYS A 110 -8.98 -17.99 -23.77
CA LYS A 110 -9.93 -17.81 -24.87
C LYS A 110 -9.25 -17.82 -26.24
N LEU A 111 -8.05 -17.26 -26.34
CA LEU A 111 -7.26 -17.24 -27.56
C LEU A 111 -7.01 -18.67 -28.09
N PHE A 112 -6.59 -19.58 -27.21
CA PHE A 112 -6.35 -20.98 -27.57
C PHE A 112 -7.62 -21.84 -27.68
N ALA A 113 -8.68 -21.50 -26.95
CA ALA A 113 -9.97 -22.16 -27.12
C ALA A 113 -10.57 -21.89 -28.52
N SER A 114 -10.40 -20.66 -29.03
CA SER A 114 -10.86 -20.29 -30.39
C SER A 114 -10.05 -20.95 -31.51
N GLU A 115 -8.81 -21.35 -31.24
CA GLU A 115 -7.94 -22.04 -32.21
C GLU A 115 -8.35 -23.51 -32.39
N ASN A 116 -8.71 -24.19 -31.28
CA ASN A 116 -9.19 -25.59 -31.33
C ASN A 116 -10.52 -25.77 -32.06
N ASP A 117 -11.43 -24.80 -32.03
CA ASP A 117 -12.68 -24.85 -32.82
C ASP A 117 -12.44 -24.59 -34.32
N SER A 118 -11.31 -23.96 -34.67
CA SER A 118 -10.93 -23.66 -36.04
C SER A 118 -10.30 -24.85 -36.77
N GLU A 119 -9.58 -25.74 -36.05
CA GLU A 119 -8.92 -26.92 -36.61
C GLU A 119 -9.83 -28.15 -36.74
N VAL A 120 -10.99 -28.18 -36.08
CA VAL A 120 -11.91 -29.34 -36.10
C VAL A 120 -12.92 -29.28 -37.27
N SER A 121 -12.89 -28.22 -38.08
CA SER A 121 -13.83 -28.00 -39.20
C SER A 121 -13.29 -28.30 -40.61
N ASP A 122 -12.11 -28.90 -40.76
CA ASP A 122 -11.53 -29.31 -42.06
C ASP A 122 -11.56 -30.83 -42.31
#